data_AF-A0A942IFT1-F1
#
_entry.id   AF-A0A942IFT1-F1
#
_cell.length_a   1.000
_cell.length_b   1.000
_cell.length_c   1.000
_cell.angle_alpha   90.00
_cell.angle_beta   90.00
_cell.angle_gamma   90.00
#
_symmetry.space_group_name_H-M   'P 1'
#
loop_
_entity.id
_entity.type
_entity.pdbx_description
1 polymer ?
#
loop_
_entity_poly.entity_id
_entity_poly.type
_entity_poly.pdbx_seq_one_letter_code
_entity_poly.pdbx_strand_id
1 'polypeptide(L)'
;MVAKTKIKKTRKDKVEDKPRCGLCGKTRKLTKTECCSQWICDDEDKYVIFSYARNSCSRNHQRYTLCGSHYAEEHEGSWKDCLACRNGFETEMYVYYGTNEYNFEKLENPPAYLPTKCAKCGVIISLGYDGYSQKGNEYWCEECTHKEMEIAYRKKETLNRKSKPRNQR
;
A
#
# COMPACT_ATOMS: atom_id res chain seq x y z
N MET A 1 9.65 75.22 -3.68
CA MET A 1 8.84 74.15 -4.32
C MET A 1 9.42 72.81 -3.88
N VAL A 2 8.69 72.08 -3.04
CA VAL A 2 9.18 70.89 -2.33
C VAL A 2 8.73 69.63 -3.05
N ALA A 3 9.64 68.90 -3.68
CA ALA A 3 9.36 67.59 -4.27
C ALA A 3 9.58 66.49 -3.22
N LYS A 4 8.49 66.02 -2.59
CA LYS A 4 8.50 64.83 -1.74
C LYS A 4 8.32 63.58 -2.61
N THR A 5 9.40 62.88 -2.87
CA THR A 5 9.39 61.57 -3.54
C THR A 5 8.77 60.52 -2.63
N LYS A 6 7.58 60.03 -2.99
CA LYS A 6 6.89 58.93 -2.29
C LYS A 6 7.58 57.61 -2.62
N ILE A 7 8.32 57.06 -1.65
CA ILE A 7 8.84 55.70 -1.70
C ILE A 7 7.65 54.74 -1.59
N LYS A 8 7.30 54.07 -2.71
CA LYS A 8 6.34 52.96 -2.72
C LYS A 8 6.99 51.76 -2.02
N LYS A 9 6.63 51.53 -0.76
CA LYS A 9 6.88 50.26 -0.06
C LYS A 9 6.12 49.15 -0.80
N THR A 10 6.85 48.29 -1.51
CA THR A 10 6.33 47.01 -1.98
C THR A 10 6.05 46.13 -0.76
N ARG A 11 4.77 45.92 -0.44
CA ARG A 11 4.35 44.89 0.50
C ARG A 11 4.71 43.55 -0.13
N LYS A 12 5.71 42.88 0.44
CA LYS A 12 5.99 41.47 0.16
C LYS A 12 4.84 40.70 0.80
N ASP A 13 3.77 40.48 0.05
CA ASP A 13 2.71 39.58 0.47
C ASP A 13 3.36 38.20 0.64
N LYS A 14 3.41 37.70 1.88
CA LYS A 14 3.67 36.28 2.14
C LYS A 14 2.52 35.55 1.46
N VAL A 15 2.78 34.96 0.30
CA VAL A 15 1.88 33.95 -0.25
C VAL A 15 1.90 32.82 0.76
N GLU A 16 0.90 32.77 1.64
CA GLU A 16 0.66 31.61 2.49
C GLU A 16 0.52 30.41 1.55
N ASP A 17 1.51 29.51 1.61
CA ASP A 17 1.56 28.36 0.74
C ASP A 17 0.34 27.50 1.08
N LYS A 18 -0.62 27.46 0.15
CA LYS A 18 -1.87 26.74 0.35
C LYS A 18 -1.54 25.27 0.62
N PRO A 19 -2.20 24.61 1.58
CA PRO A 19 -1.92 23.21 1.87
C PRO A 19 -2.07 22.36 0.61
N ARG A 20 -1.15 21.41 0.45
CA ARG A 20 -1.10 20.46 -0.67
C ARG A 20 -0.90 19.06 -0.13
N CYS A 21 -1.41 18.07 -0.85
CA CYS A 21 -1.10 16.67 -0.58
C CYS A 21 0.40 16.44 -0.76
N GLY A 22 1.08 15.94 0.26
CA GLY A 22 2.53 15.69 0.17
C GLY A 22 2.90 14.50 -0.72
N LEU A 23 1.95 13.66 -1.13
CA LEU A 23 2.19 12.52 -2.04
C LEU A 23 1.95 12.86 -3.51
N CYS A 24 0.82 13.52 -3.83
CA CYS A 24 0.42 13.78 -5.21
C CYS A 24 0.35 15.27 -5.59
N GLY A 25 0.58 16.19 -4.64
CA GLY A 25 0.62 17.63 -4.89
C GLY A 25 -0.74 18.31 -5.11
N LYS A 26 -1.85 17.57 -5.12
CA LYS A 26 -3.21 18.14 -5.25
C LYS A 26 -3.51 19.09 -4.08
N THR A 27 -4.30 20.13 -4.34
CA THR A 27 -4.60 21.19 -3.36
C THR A 27 -6.06 21.22 -2.90
N ARG A 28 -6.89 20.28 -3.37
CA ARG A 28 -8.33 20.21 -3.09
C ARG A 28 -8.64 18.91 -2.36
N LYS A 29 -9.67 18.96 -1.50
CA LYS A 29 -10.15 17.83 -0.69
C LYS A 29 -9.00 17.17 0.07
N LEU A 30 -8.47 17.90 1.04
CA LEU A 30 -7.32 17.50 1.84
C LEU A 30 -7.75 17.24 3.28
N THR A 31 -7.10 16.26 3.90
CA THR A 31 -7.17 15.98 5.34
C THR A 31 -5.75 15.82 5.89
N LYS A 32 -5.62 15.69 7.21
CA LYS A 32 -4.35 15.33 7.86
C LYS A 32 -4.37 13.86 8.24
N THR A 33 -3.27 13.17 8.00
CA THR A 33 -3.08 11.80 8.47
C THR A 33 -3.00 11.76 10.00
N GLU A 34 -3.62 10.78 10.63
CA GLU A 34 -3.54 10.61 12.09
C GLU A 34 -2.15 10.15 12.54
N CYS A 35 -1.49 9.30 11.76
CA CYS A 35 -0.19 8.70 12.09
C CYS A 35 0.99 9.68 12.09
N CYS A 36 1.06 10.62 11.15
CA CYS A 36 2.21 11.52 10.97
C CYS A 36 1.85 12.99 10.74
N SER A 37 0.57 13.36 10.90
CA SER A 37 0.07 14.75 10.79
C SER A 37 0.38 15.46 9.45
N GLN A 38 0.63 14.72 8.36
CA GLN A 38 0.89 15.25 7.03
C GLN A 38 -0.40 15.53 6.26
N TRP A 39 -0.39 16.57 5.42
CA TRP A 39 -1.51 16.86 4.51
C TRP A 39 -1.58 15.82 3.39
N ILE A 40 -2.75 15.21 3.22
CA ILE A 40 -3.01 14.15 2.25
C ILE A 40 -4.39 14.32 1.58
N CYS A 41 -4.58 13.74 0.41
CA CYS A 41 -5.91 13.74 -0.23
C CYS A 41 -6.91 12.90 0.56
N ASP A 42 -8.07 13.48 0.81
CA ASP A 42 -9.26 12.79 1.34
C ASP A 42 -10.08 12.23 0.17
N ASP A 43 -9.65 11.09 -0.35
CA ASP A 43 -10.21 10.46 -1.56
C ASP A 43 -10.60 9.00 -1.37
N GLU A 44 -10.75 8.57 -0.11
CA GLU A 44 -11.12 7.20 0.24
C GLU A 44 -12.54 6.83 -0.21
N ASP A 45 -13.45 7.82 -0.22
CA ASP A 45 -14.83 7.70 -0.73
C ASP A 45 -14.92 7.27 -2.21
N LYS A 46 -13.84 7.42 -2.97
CA LYS A 46 -13.75 7.04 -4.39
C LYS A 46 -13.23 5.63 -4.61
N TYR A 47 -12.80 4.95 -3.54
CA TYR A 47 -12.28 3.60 -3.65
C TYR A 47 -13.43 2.59 -3.81
N VAL A 48 -13.33 1.73 -4.81
CA VAL A 48 -14.27 0.63 -5.02
C VAL A 48 -13.68 -0.65 -4.41
N ILE A 49 -14.43 -1.30 -3.51
CA ILE A 49 -14.01 -2.56 -2.86
C ILE A 49 -13.70 -3.60 -3.96
N PHE A 50 -12.62 -4.38 -3.77
CA PHE A 50 -12.08 -5.36 -4.71
C PHE A 50 -11.55 -4.82 -6.06
N SER A 51 -11.46 -3.50 -6.24
CA SER A 51 -10.80 -2.92 -7.43
C SER A 51 -9.28 -2.96 -7.37
N TYR A 52 -8.69 -3.08 -6.17
CA TYR A 52 -7.25 -2.97 -5.92
C TYR A 52 -6.61 -1.67 -6.47
N ALA A 53 -7.44 -0.65 -6.72
CA ALA A 53 -7.00 0.62 -7.27
C ALA A 53 -6.09 1.36 -6.29
N ARG A 54 -5.01 1.94 -6.83
CA ARG A 54 -4.05 2.79 -6.11
C ARG A 54 -4.36 4.29 -6.27
N ASN A 55 -5.62 4.63 -6.49
CA ASN A 55 -6.06 5.99 -6.79
C ASN A 55 -6.33 6.86 -5.55
N SER A 56 -6.29 6.29 -4.34
CA SER A 56 -6.51 7.00 -3.08
C SER A 56 -5.22 7.16 -2.28
N CYS A 57 -4.79 8.41 -2.06
CA CYS A 57 -3.55 8.69 -1.33
C CYS A 57 -3.68 8.29 0.15
N SER A 58 -4.75 8.73 0.82
CA SER A 58 -4.97 8.45 2.25
C SER A 58 -5.01 6.95 2.52
N ARG A 59 -5.84 6.22 1.77
CA ARG A 59 -5.99 4.77 1.94
C ARG A 59 -4.69 4.02 1.64
N ASN A 60 -3.98 4.38 0.58
CA ASN A 60 -2.71 3.72 0.25
C ASN A 60 -1.64 4.00 1.30
N HIS A 61 -1.58 5.23 1.83
CA HIS A 61 -0.67 5.56 2.93
C HIS A 61 -0.96 4.71 4.16
N GLN A 62 -2.23 4.61 4.57
CA GLN A 62 -2.63 3.81 5.73
C GLN A 62 -2.34 2.32 5.53
N ARG A 63 -2.61 1.76 4.34
CA ARG A 63 -2.51 0.31 4.10
C ARG A 63 -1.14 -0.20 3.68
N TYR A 64 -0.35 0.61 2.98
CA TYR A 64 0.86 0.16 2.32
C TYR A 64 2.12 0.83 2.86
N THR A 65 2.09 1.43 4.05
CA THR A 65 3.29 2.00 4.67
C THR A 65 3.51 1.46 6.07
N LEU A 66 4.77 1.42 6.50
CA LEU A 66 5.12 1.06 7.88
C LEU A 66 4.55 2.08 8.87
N CYS A 67 4.53 3.36 8.51
CA CYS A 67 3.92 4.41 9.33
C CYS A 67 2.42 4.17 9.56
N GLY A 68 1.69 3.81 8.50
CA GLY A 68 0.27 3.47 8.58
C GLY A 68 0.01 2.23 9.43
N SER A 69 0.74 1.14 9.19
CA SER A 69 0.59 -0.10 9.96
C SER A 69 0.99 0.07 11.43
N HIS A 70 2.07 0.81 11.70
CA HIS A 70 2.57 1.06 13.06
C HIS A 70 1.52 1.79 13.90
N TYR A 71 0.85 2.79 13.32
CA TYR A 71 -0.24 3.50 13.99
C TYR A 71 -1.47 2.62 14.18
N ALA A 72 -1.86 1.84 13.16
CA ALA A 72 -3.05 0.98 13.22
C ALA A 72 -2.92 -0.16 14.26
N GLU A 73 -1.72 -0.68 14.47
CA GLU A 73 -1.41 -1.69 15.49
C GLU A 73 -1.04 -1.06 16.85
N GLU A 74 -1.12 0.28 16.97
CA GLU A 74 -0.86 1.04 18.20
C GLU A 74 0.51 0.77 18.84
N HIS A 75 1.54 0.56 18.01
CA HIS A 75 2.89 0.33 18.51
C HIS A 75 3.49 1.61 19.11
N GLU A 76 4.22 1.45 20.22
CA GLU A 76 4.93 2.57 20.84
C GLU A 76 6.18 2.97 20.05
N GLY A 77 6.55 4.25 20.17
CA GLY A 77 7.78 4.78 19.59
C GLY A 77 7.73 5.04 18.08
N SER A 78 8.90 5.08 17.45
CA SER A 78 9.06 5.34 16.02
C SER A 78 8.94 4.04 15.23
N TRP A 79 8.16 4.07 14.14
CA TRP A 79 8.05 2.93 13.21
C TRP A 79 9.39 2.53 12.58
N LYS A 80 10.36 3.46 12.49
CA LYS A 80 11.68 3.21 11.91
C LYS A 80 12.50 2.21 12.72
N ASP A 81 12.33 2.23 14.04
CA ASP A 81 13.10 1.41 14.99
C ASP A 81 12.22 0.33 15.65
N CYS A 82 10.96 0.19 15.22
CA CYS A 82 10.01 -0.73 15.82
C CYS A 82 10.29 -2.18 15.40
N LEU A 83 10.75 -3.00 16.36
CA LEU A 83 11.02 -4.43 16.15
C LEU A 83 9.75 -5.21 15.78
N ALA A 84 8.58 -4.81 16.31
CA ALA A 84 7.31 -5.45 15.96
C ALA A 84 6.98 -5.21 14.48
N CYS A 85 7.16 -3.98 13.97
CA CYS A 85 7.03 -3.71 12.53
C CYS A 85 8.06 -4.46 11.69
N ARG A 86 9.30 -4.60 12.17
CA ARG A 86 10.35 -5.34 11.43
C ARG A 86 10.04 -6.82 11.28
N ASN A 87 9.50 -7.43 12.33
CA ASN A 87 9.23 -8.88 12.41
C ASN A 87 7.82 -9.26 11.94
N GLY A 88 6.89 -8.30 11.84
CA GLY A 88 5.50 -8.54 11.43
C GLY A 88 5.32 -8.80 9.93
N PHE A 89 6.35 -8.57 9.11
CA PHE A 89 6.29 -8.72 7.66
C PHE A 89 7.47 -9.51 7.11
N GLU A 90 7.23 -10.19 6.00
CA GLU A 90 8.30 -10.69 5.14
C GLU A 90 9.27 -9.57 4.76
N THR A 91 10.55 -9.89 4.63
CA THR A 91 11.57 -8.83 4.44
C THR A 91 11.32 -8.02 3.17
N GLU A 92 10.90 -8.64 2.07
CA GLU A 92 10.52 -7.92 0.85
C GLU A 92 9.36 -6.93 1.10
N MET A 93 8.33 -7.35 1.85
CA MET A 93 7.18 -6.51 2.17
C MET A 93 7.53 -5.38 3.16
N TYR A 94 8.36 -5.67 4.16
CA TYR A 94 8.89 -4.65 5.07
C TYR A 94 9.63 -3.55 4.30
N VAL A 95 10.50 -3.94 3.37
CA VAL A 95 11.24 -2.99 2.52
C VAL A 95 10.28 -2.20 1.64
N TYR A 96 9.32 -2.86 0.99
CA TYR A 96 8.32 -2.18 0.17
C TYR A 96 7.52 -1.14 0.98
N TYR A 97 6.97 -1.53 2.14
CA TYR A 97 6.21 -0.63 3.01
C TYR A 97 7.05 0.52 3.56
N GLY A 98 8.35 0.34 3.75
CA GLY A 98 9.25 1.40 4.19
C GLY A 98 9.73 2.34 3.08
N THR A 99 9.62 1.98 1.81
CA THR A 99 10.34 2.70 0.72
C THR A 99 9.48 3.09 -0.49
N ASN A 100 8.24 2.61 -0.58
CA ASN A 100 7.36 2.88 -1.71
C ASN A 100 6.92 4.36 -1.81
N GLU A 101 6.14 4.67 -2.85
CA GLU A 101 5.66 6.00 -3.20
C GLU A 101 4.61 6.59 -2.25
N TYR A 102 4.06 5.81 -1.32
CA TYR A 102 3.04 6.27 -0.37
C TYR A 102 3.65 6.79 0.94
N ASN A 103 4.97 6.72 1.07
CA ASN A 103 5.71 7.19 2.24
C ASN A 103 6.04 8.69 2.14
N PHE A 104 5.73 9.45 3.19
CA PHE A 104 6.25 10.81 3.35
C PHE A 104 7.72 10.82 3.76
N GLU A 105 8.11 9.84 4.59
CA GLU A 105 9.48 9.57 4.97
C GLU A 105 9.82 8.12 4.62
N LYS A 106 10.95 7.91 3.96
CA LYS A 106 11.39 6.57 3.55
C LYS A 106 12.41 6.01 4.53
N LEU A 107 12.40 4.68 4.65
CA LEU A 107 13.42 3.93 5.36
C LEU A 107 14.76 4.09 4.64
N GLU A 108 15.76 4.63 5.33
CA GLU A 108 17.05 5.01 4.73
C GLU A 108 17.91 3.80 4.38
N ASN A 109 17.95 2.80 5.25
CA ASN A 109 18.81 1.62 5.11
C ASN A 109 17.96 0.34 5.12
N PRO A 110 17.16 0.09 4.07
CA PRO A 110 16.34 -1.12 3.99
C PRO A 110 17.22 -2.37 3.94
N PRO A 111 16.86 -3.46 4.65
CA PRO A 111 17.59 -4.72 4.57
C PRO A 111 17.54 -5.30 3.15
N ALA A 112 18.63 -5.94 2.73
CA ALA A 112 18.63 -6.73 1.50
C ALA A 112 17.75 -7.98 1.65
N TYR A 113 17.16 -8.43 0.54
CA TYR A 113 16.37 -9.66 0.47
C TYR A 113 16.58 -10.37 -0.86
N LEU A 114 16.30 -11.66 -0.88
CA LEU A 114 16.23 -12.43 -2.11
C LEU A 114 14.83 -12.27 -2.71
N PRO A 115 14.70 -12.02 -4.03
CA PRO A 115 13.39 -11.87 -4.66
C PRO A 115 12.51 -13.08 -4.43
N THR A 116 11.24 -12.85 -4.10
CA THR A 116 10.27 -13.93 -3.98
C THR A 116 10.03 -14.57 -5.34
N LYS A 117 9.95 -15.91 -5.37
CA LYS A 117 9.71 -16.67 -6.61
C LYS A 117 8.50 -17.57 -6.46
N CYS A 118 7.76 -17.75 -7.54
CA CYS A 118 6.69 -18.73 -7.61
C CYS A 118 7.25 -20.14 -7.42
N ALA A 119 6.75 -20.87 -6.41
CA ALA A 119 7.19 -22.24 -6.12
C ALA A 119 6.87 -23.23 -7.25
N LYS A 120 5.97 -22.87 -8.17
CA LYS A 120 5.52 -23.74 -9.28
C LYS A 120 6.30 -23.52 -10.57
N CYS A 121 6.47 -22.26 -10.98
CA CYS A 121 7.07 -21.92 -12.27
C CYS A 121 8.38 -21.13 -12.17
N GLY A 122 8.79 -20.71 -10.96
CA GLY A 122 10.05 -20.00 -10.72
C GLY A 122 10.07 -18.53 -11.14
N VAL A 123 8.97 -17.98 -11.67
CA VAL A 123 8.87 -16.55 -12.00
C VAL A 123 9.06 -15.70 -10.74
N ILE A 124 9.73 -14.56 -10.86
CA ILE A 124 9.85 -13.59 -9.78
C ILE A 124 8.47 -12.96 -9.55
N ILE A 125 8.08 -12.85 -8.28
CA ILE A 125 6.85 -12.20 -7.83
C ILE A 125 7.27 -10.97 -7.04
N SER A 126 6.79 -9.80 -7.41
CA SER A 126 6.94 -8.59 -6.61
C SER A 126 5.80 -8.51 -5.59
N LEU A 127 6.04 -8.88 -4.33
CA LEU A 127 5.00 -9.01 -3.31
C LEU A 127 4.23 -7.69 -3.05
N GLY A 128 4.86 -6.53 -3.26
CA GLY A 128 4.21 -5.22 -3.11
C GLY A 128 3.26 -4.83 -4.25
N TYR A 129 3.35 -5.48 -5.41
CA TYR A 129 2.68 -5.06 -6.64
C TYR A 129 1.84 -6.15 -7.32
N ASP A 130 2.35 -7.38 -7.36
CA ASP A 130 1.76 -8.48 -8.12
C ASP A 130 0.66 -9.22 -7.35
N GLY A 131 -0.24 -9.87 -8.10
CA GLY A 131 -1.18 -10.84 -7.55
C GLY A 131 -0.49 -12.16 -7.22
N TYR A 132 -0.64 -12.61 -5.97
CA TYR A 132 -0.09 -13.89 -5.53
C TYR A 132 -1.00 -14.58 -4.51
N SER A 133 -0.72 -15.84 -4.25
CA SER A 133 -1.28 -16.57 -3.11
C SER A 133 -0.18 -17.26 -2.34
N GLN A 134 -0.41 -17.45 -1.05
CA GLN A 134 0.54 -18.09 -0.15
C GLN A 134 -0.07 -19.37 0.41
N LYS A 135 0.73 -20.43 0.45
CA LYS A 135 0.39 -21.69 1.10
C LYS A 135 1.55 -22.11 2.00
N GLY A 136 1.41 -21.87 3.31
CA GLY A 136 2.54 -22.00 4.24
C GLY A 136 3.66 -21.05 3.81
N ASN A 137 4.86 -21.58 3.55
CA ASN A 137 6.02 -20.78 3.13
C ASN A 137 6.18 -20.70 1.60
N GLU A 138 5.23 -21.25 0.82
CA GLU A 138 5.28 -21.19 -0.64
C GLU A 138 4.45 -20.04 -1.18
N TYR A 139 5.02 -19.30 -2.13
CA TYR A 139 4.33 -18.26 -2.90
C TYR A 139 4.02 -18.77 -4.29
N TRP A 140 2.78 -18.58 -4.75
CA TRP A 140 2.34 -18.93 -6.10
C TRP A 140 1.87 -17.67 -6.82
N CYS A 141 2.33 -17.47 -8.06
CA CYS A 141 1.84 -16.36 -8.89
C CYS A 141 0.37 -16.56 -9.25
N GLU A 142 -0.32 -15.47 -9.61
CA GLU A 142 -1.74 -15.48 -9.96
C GLU A 142 -2.11 -16.59 -10.98
N GLU A 143 -1.31 -16.77 -12.02
CA GLU A 143 -1.57 -17.79 -13.05
C GLU A 143 -1.50 -19.22 -12.49
N CYS A 144 -0.47 -19.52 -11.69
CA CYS A 144 -0.33 -20.83 -11.04
C CYS A 144 -1.43 -21.07 -10.00
N THR A 145 -1.80 -20.04 -9.24
CA THR A 145 -2.93 -20.09 -8.31
C THR A 145 -4.22 -20.45 -9.05
N HIS A 146 -4.52 -19.76 -10.15
CA HIS A 146 -5.73 -20.02 -10.92
C HIS A 146 -5.78 -21.45 -11.44
N LYS A 147 -4.67 -21.95 -12.03
CA LYS A 147 -4.55 -23.33 -12.50
C LYS A 147 -4.78 -24.35 -11.39
N GLU A 148 -4.18 -24.15 -10.21
CA GLU A 148 -4.35 -25.06 -9.08
C GLU A 148 -5.79 -25.05 -8.55
N MET A 149 -6.42 -23.89 -8.50
CA MET A 149 -7.83 -23.76 -8.12
C MET A 149 -8.76 -24.46 -9.11
N GLU A 150 -8.57 -24.27 -10.42
CA GLU A 150 -9.33 -24.99 -11.45
C GLU A 150 -9.19 -26.52 -11.30
N ILE A 151 -7.97 -27.02 -11.08
CA ILE A 151 -7.74 -28.45 -10.84
C ILE A 151 -8.50 -28.93 -9.60
N ALA A 152 -8.47 -28.16 -8.50
CA ALA A 152 -9.18 -28.49 -7.28
C ALA A 152 -10.71 -28.52 -7.47
N TYR A 153 -11.28 -27.54 -8.20
CA TYR A 153 -12.70 -27.51 -8.52
C TYR A 153 -13.11 -28.72 -9.36
N ARG A 154 -12.38 -29.04 -10.44
CA ARG A 154 -12.66 -30.22 -11.28
C ARG A 154 -12.60 -31.52 -10.50
N LYS A 155 -11.62 -31.67 -9.60
CA LYS A 155 -11.53 -32.84 -8.69
C LYS A 155 -12.76 -32.94 -7.79
N LYS A 156 -13.19 -31.84 -7.17
CA LYS A 156 -14.41 -31.81 -6.35
C LYS A 156 -15.65 -32.19 -7.15
N GLU A 157 -15.81 -31.68 -8.38
CA GLU A 157 -16.93 -32.06 -9.25
C GLU A 157 -16.93 -33.55 -9.58
N THR A 158 -15.78 -34.13 -9.93
CA THR A 158 -15.69 -35.57 -10.21
C THR A 158 -16.00 -36.43 -8.99
N LEU A 159 -15.54 -36.02 -7.79
CA LEU A 159 -15.87 -36.68 -6.53
C LEU A 159 -17.37 -36.59 -6.22
N ASN A 160 -17.97 -35.40 -6.37
CA ASN A 160 -19.40 -35.17 -6.16
C ASN A 160 -20.29 -35.94 -7.14
N ARG A 161 -19.84 -36.14 -8.39
CA ARG A 161 -20.53 -36.98 -9.37
C ARG A 161 -20.44 -38.47 -9.01
N LYS A 162 -19.32 -38.93 -8.45
CA LYS A 162 -19.11 -40.32 -8.00
C LYS A 162 -19.87 -40.64 -6.71
N SER A 163 -20.14 -39.66 -5.85
CA SER A 163 -20.83 -39.84 -4.58
C SER A 163 -22.36 -39.71 -4.67
N LYS A 164 -22.94 -39.38 -5.83
CA LYS A 164 -24.40 -39.43 -6.04
C LYS A 164 -24.87 -40.90 -6.07
N PRO A 165 -25.82 -41.32 -5.21
CA PRO A 165 -26.32 -42.69 -5.20
C PRO A 165 -27.07 -43.02 -6.50
N ARG A 166 -26.90 -44.25 -6.99
CA ARG A 166 -27.35 -44.71 -8.31
C ARG A 166 -28.85 -45.06 -8.40
N ASN A 167 -29.69 -44.62 -7.45
CA ASN A 167 -31.10 -44.98 -7.38
C ASN A 167 -32.02 -43.76 -7.49
N GLN A 168 -32.31 -43.37 -8.74
CA GLN A 168 -33.58 -42.80 -9.18
C GLN A 168 -33.78 -43.22 -10.65
N ARG A 169 -34.25 -44.46 -10.85
CA ARG A 169 -34.95 -44.92 -12.06
C ARG A 169 -36.05 -45.87 -11.62
#